data_AF-A0A1D3L5S6-F1
#
_entry.id   AF-A0A1D3L5S6-F1
#
_cell.length_a   1.000
_cell.length_b   1.000
_cell.length_c   1.000
_cell.angle_alpha   90.00
_cell.angle_beta   90.00
_cell.angle_gamma   90.00
#
_symmetry.space_group_name_H-M   'P 1'
#
loop_
_entity.id
_entity.type
_entity.pdbx_description
1 polymer ?
#
loop_
_entity_poly.entity_id
_entity_poly.type
_entity_poly.pdbx_seq_one_letter_code
_entity_poly.pdbx_strand_id
1 'polypeptide(L)'
;GDNKWTMTIMARDADTGMLKFGYQKTPHDEWDFAGVNVMMLSEQKDKDGKQRKLLTHPDRNGIVYTLDRENGDLISANKLDDTVNVFKQVDLKTGLPVRDPEYGTRMDHKATEVCPSGHGLSQPGATTPTIHEAALLHGHQPHLHA
;
A
#
# COMPACT_ATOMS: atom_id res chain seq x y z
N GLY A 1 -6.05 -19.29 0.13
CA GLY A 1 -7.20 -18.42 -0.22
C GLY A 1 -6.88 -17.01 0.21
N ASP A 2 -7.55 -15.98 -0.31
CA ASP A 2 -7.14 -14.57 -0.13
C ASP A 2 -7.18 -14.04 1.32
N ASN A 3 -7.85 -14.76 2.22
CA ASN A 3 -8.02 -14.37 3.63
C ASN A 3 -8.71 -13.00 3.81
N LYS A 4 -9.58 -12.60 2.88
CA LYS A 4 -10.39 -11.38 3.02
C LYS A 4 -11.17 -11.43 4.34
N TRP A 5 -11.22 -10.36 5.13
CA TRP A 5 -10.78 -8.97 4.85
C TRP A 5 -9.55 -8.52 5.66
N THR A 6 -8.57 -9.41 5.87
CA THR A 6 -7.29 -8.99 6.48
C THR A 6 -6.53 -8.03 5.55
N MET A 7 -5.55 -7.31 6.08
CA MET A 7 -4.64 -6.43 5.32
C MET A 7 -5.36 -5.40 4.43
N THR A 8 -6.51 -4.88 4.88
CA THR A 8 -7.41 -4.05 4.08
C THR A 8 -7.44 -2.61 4.59
N ILE A 9 -7.24 -1.64 3.68
CA ILE A 9 -7.59 -0.24 3.93
C ILE A 9 -9.12 -0.14 3.85
N MET A 10 -9.77 0.38 4.89
CA MET A 10 -11.23 0.51 4.95
C MET A 10 -11.63 1.95 5.22
N ALA A 11 -12.64 2.44 4.49
CA ALA A 11 -13.41 3.59 4.90
C ALA A 11 -14.80 3.14 5.35
N ARG A 12 -15.22 3.62 6.52
CA ARG A 12 -16.52 3.32 7.09
C ARG A 12 -17.25 4.62 7.40
N ASP A 13 -18.56 4.52 7.36
CA ASP A 13 -19.43 5.56 7.87
C ASP A 13 -19.29 5.67 9.40
N ALA A 14 -19.15 6.90 9.93
CA ALA A 14 -18.86 7.11 11.34
C ALA A 14 -20.06 6.83 12.25
N ASP A 15 -21.28 7.06 11.75
CA ASP A 15 -22.50 6.89 12.53
C ASP A 15 -22.98 5.44 12.53
N THR A 16 -22.87 4.78 11.36
CA THR A 16 -23.43 3.43 11.15
C THR A 16 -22.39 2.32 11.17
N GLY A 17 -21.10 2.63 11.02
CA GLY A 17 -20.03 1.64 10.87
C GLY A 17 -20.02 0.90 9.53
N MET A 18 -20.94 1.22 8.62
CA MET A 18 -21.08 0.57 7.32
C MET A 18 -19.87 0.86 6.43
N LEU A 19 -19.39 -0.18 5.74
CA LEU A 19 -18.26 -0.07 4.82
C LEU A 19 -18.64 0.75 3.59
N LYS A 20 -17.86 1.81 3.30
CA LYS A 20 -17.97 2.59 2.06
C LYS A 20 -17.08 2.00 0.97
N PHE A 21 -15.83 1.70 1.30
CA PHE A 21 -14.92 0.95 0.43
C PHE A 21 -13.91 0.15 1.25
N GLY A 22 -13.35 -0.89 0.62
CA GLY A 22 -12.29 -1.72 1.17
C GLY A 22 -11.29 -2.14 0.09
N TYR A 23 -10.01 -1.88 0.30
CA TYR A 23 -8.92 -2.26 -0.60
C TYR A 23 -7.92 -3.18 0.13
N GLN A 24 -7.87 -4.46 -0.28
CA GLN A 24 -6.98 -5.46 0.33
C GLN A 24 -5.57 -5.35 -0.27
N LYS A 25 -4.61 -4.87 0.52
CA LYS A 25 -3.22 -4.60 0.10
C LYS A 25 -2.41 -5.88 -0.11
N THR A 26 -2.59 -6.86 0.77
CA THR A 26 -1.81 -8.10 0.80
C THR A 26 -2.77 -9.31 0.84
N PRO A 27 -3.31 -9.76 -0.31
CA PRO A 27 -4.07 -10.99 -0.38
C PRO A 27 -3.20 -12.19 -0.04
N HIS A 28 -3.71 -13.09 0.82
CA HIS A 28 -2.97 -14.25 1.32
C HIS A 28 -1.58 -13.85 1.87
N ASP A 29 -1.59 -13.12 2.99
CA ASP A 29 -0.35 -12.72 3.65
C ASP A 29 0.49 -13.95 4.04
N GLU A 30 1.79 -13.86 3.77
CA GLU A 30 2.79 -14.90 4.02
C GLU A 30 3.91 -14.41 4.95
N TRP A 31 3.86 -13.14 5.39
CA TRP A 31 5.03 -12.47 5.98
C TRP A 31 4.75 -11.66 7.25
N ASP A 32 3.53 -11.67 7.80
CA ASP A 32 3.10 -10.81 8.91
C ASP A 32 3.17 -9.31 8.56
N PHE A 33 2.75 -8.93 7.35
CA PHE A 33 2.65 -7.51 6.99
C PHE A 33 1.34 -6.89 7.51
N ALA A 34 1.21 -6.80 8.84
CA ALA A 34 0.02 -6.29 9.50
C ALA A 34 -0.31 -4.85 9.04
N GLY A 35 -1.40 -4.72 8.28
CA GLY A 35 -1.73 -3.50 7.54
C GLY A 35 -2.35 -2.36 8.35
N VAL A 36 -1.80 -2.02 9.51
CA VAL A 36 -2.38 -1.11 10.53
C VAL A 36 -1.68 0.25 10.65
N ASN A 37 -0.76 0.55 9.73
CA ASN A 37 0.02 1.79 9.74
C ASN A 37 -0.83 3.06 9.56
N VAL A 38 -0.21 4.23 9.75
CA VAL A 38 -0.87 5.54 9.71
C VAL A 38 -1.66 5.77 8.42
N MET A 39 -2.76 6.51 8.55
CA MET A 39 -3.56 7.01 7.44
C MET A 39 -3.40 8.53 7.36
N MET A 40 -2.69 9.02 6.35
CA MET A 40 -2.44 10.45 6.18
C MET A 40 -3.38 11.03 5.13
N LEU A 41 -4.16 12.05 5.51
CA LEU A 41 -5.08 12.72 4.59
C LEU A 41 -4.42 13.95 4.00
N SER A 42 -4.56 14.13 2.68
CA SER A 42 -4.07 15.32 1.99
C SER A 42 -4.99 15.73 0.85
N GLU A 43 -4.82 16.94 0.34
CA GLU A 43 -5.47 17.39 -0.88
C GLU A 43 -4.40 17.89 -1.85
N GLN A 44 -4.36 17.30 -3.04
CA GLN A 44 -3.32 17.59 -4.04
C GLN A 44 -3.96 17.70 -5.42
N LYS A 45 -3.37 18.51 -6.30
CA LYS A 45 -3.78 18.53 -7.71
C LYS A 45 -3.14 17.36 -8.44
N ASP A 46 -3.90 16.66 -9.27
CA ASP A 46 -3.34 15.70 -10.22
C ASP A 46 -2.66 16.43 -11.40
N LYS A 47 -2.11 15.66 -12.35
CA LYS A 47 -1.41 16.21 -13.53
C LYS A 47 -2.31 17.06 -14.42
N ASP A 48 -3.62 16.81 -14.40
CA ASP A 48 -4.62 17.58 -15.15
C ASP A 48 -5.10 18.82 -14.38
N GLY A 49 -4.54 19.06 -13.19
CA GLY A 49 -4.86 20.19 -12.33
C GLY A 49 -6.13 20.01 -11.50
N LYS A 50 -6.78 18.84 -11.56
CA LYS A 50 -7.98 18.53 -10.78
C LYS A 50 -7.58 18.27 -9.34
N GLN A 51 -8.26 18.93 -8.41
CA GLN A 51 -8.07 18.71 -6.97
C GLN A 51 -8.56 17.31 -6.58
N ARG A 52 -7.70 16.54 -5.93
CA ARG A 52 -7.97 15.18 -5.43
C ARG A 52 -7.88 15.16 -3.92
N LYS A 53 -8.80 14.43 -3.29
CA LYS A 53 -8.85 14.19 -1.86
C LYS A 53 -8.22 12.83 -1.59
N LEU A 54 -7.02 12.84 -1.03
CA LEU A 54 -6.17 11.65 -0.96
C LEU A 54 -6.06 11.10 0.46
N LEU A 55 -5.86 9.79 0.54
CA LEU A 55 -5.38 9.02 1.68
C LEU A 55 -4.06 8.37 1.26
N THR A 56 -2.99 8.64 2.02
CA THR A 56 -1.67 8.06 1.81
C THR A 56 -1.29 7.17 2.99
N HIS A 57 -0.83 5.97 2.69
CA HIS A 57 -0.63 4.89 3.64
C HIS A 57 0.68 4.13 3.34
N PRO A 58 1.76 4.40 4.08
CA PRO A 58 2.99 3.62 4.02
C PRO A 58 2.81 2.31 4.80
N ASP A 59 2.69 1.20 4.09
CA ASP A 59 2.40 -0.11 4.67
C ASP A 59 3.67 -0.86 5.13
N ARG A 60 3.50 -1.82 6.03
CA ARG A 60 4.55 -2.75 6.48
C ARG A 60 5.19 -3.49 5.31
N ASN A 61 4.40 -3.83 4.29
CA ASN A 61 4.85 -4.57 3.12
C ASN A 61 5.83 -3.80 2.20
N GLY A 62 6.19 -2.57 2.57
CA GLY A 62 7.17 -1.75 1.86
C GLY A 62 6.58 -0.96 0.69
N ILE A 63 5.26 -0.93 0.55
CA ILE A 63 4.56 -0.13 -0.46
C ILE A 63 3.87 1.06 0.20
N VAL A 64 4.02 2.24 -0.40
CA VAL A 64 3.26 3.44 -0.09
C VAL A 64 2.06 3.51 -1.02
N TYR A 65 0.88 3.25 -0.47
CA TYR A 65 -0.38 3.31 -1.20
C TYR A 65 -0.97 4.72 -1.11
N THR A 66 -1.51 5.22 -2.21
CA THR A 66 -2.35 6.41 -2.20
C THR A 66 -3.64 6.16 -2.94
N LEU A 67 -4.73 6.42 -2.25
CA LEU A 67 -6.09 6.21 -2.73
C LEU A 67 -6.84 7.53 -2.71
N ASP A 68 -7.84 7.66 -3.60
CA ASP A 68 -8.87 8.67 -3.44
C ASP A 68 -9.73 8.30 -2.23
N ARG A 69 -9.78 9.18 -1.22
CA ARG A 69 -10.42 8.88 0.06
C ARG A 69 -11.95 8.91 0.01
N GLU A 70 -12.55 9.35 -1.10
CA GLU A 70 -14.01 9.40 -1.24
C GLU A 70 -14.58 8.09 -1.79
N ASN A 71 -13.86 7.42 -2.70
CA ASN A 71 -14.36 6.21 -3.39
C ASN A 71 -13.43 4.98 -3.28
N GLY A 72 -12.18 5.15 -2.84
CA GLY A 72 -11.21 4.06 -2.70
C GLY A 72 -10.43 3.75 -3.97
N ASP A 73 -10.49 4.59 -5.01
CA ASP A 73 -9.72 4.39 -6.24
C ASP A 73 -8.21 4.44 -5.96
N LEU A 74 -7.47 3.46 -6.48
CA LEU A 74 -6.02 3.41 -6.34
C LEU A 74 -5.34 4.40 -7.28
N ILE A 75 -4.60 5.36 -6.71
CA ILE A 75 -3.92 6.43 -7.45
C ILE A 75 -2.45 6.09 -7.69
N SER A 76 -1.79 5.57 -6.67
CA SER A 76 -0.39 5.12 -6.75
C SER A 76 -0.09 4.05 -5.70
N ALA A 77 0.92 3.23 -5.97
CA ALA A 77 1.38 2.17 -5.09
C ALA A 77 2.87 1.90 -5.34
N ASN A 78 3.73 2.70 -4.72
CA ASN A 78 5.17 2.72 -5.00
C ASN A 78 5.96 2.07 -3.87
N LYS A 79 7.08 1.42 -4.21
CA LYS A 79 8.01 0.91 -3.21
C LYS A 79 8.57 2.06 -2.38
N LEU A 80 8.64 1.86 -1.07
CA LEU A 80 9.27 2.78 -0.13
C LEU A 80 10.80 2.76 -0.30
N ASP A 81 11.35 1.59 -0.65
CA ASP A 81 12.77 1.37 -0.90
C ASP A 81 12.95 0.31 -2.00
N ASP A 82 13.98 0.45 -2.83
CA ASP A 82 14.24 -0.44 -3.97
C ASP A 82 14.61 -1.87 -3.54
N THR A 83 14.97 -2.08 -2.27
CA THR A 83 15.26 -3.41 -1.70
C THR A 83 14.01 -4.28 -1.52
N VAL A 84 12.79 -3.74 -1.61
CA VAL A 84 11.55 -4.54 -1.53
C VAL A 84 11.51 -5.56 -2.66
N ASN A 85 11.43 -6.85 -2.32
CA ASN A 85 11.54 -7.95 -3.29
C ASN A 85 10.36 -8.93 -3.31
N VAL A 86 9.54 -8.96 -2.24
CA VAL A 86 8.32 -9.79 -2.16
C VAL A 86 7.30 -9.51 -3.27
N PHE A 87 7.31 -8.28 -3.79
CA PHE A 87 6.50 -7.85 -4.92
C PHE A 87 7.37 -7.22 -5.99
N LYS A 88 7.11 -7.57 -7.25
CA LYS A 88 7.71 -6.91 -8.41
C LYS A 88 7.19 -5.48 -8.52
N GLN A 89 5.87 -5.33 -8.46
CA GLN A 89 5.13 -4.07 -8.47
C GLN A 89 3.70 -4.31 -7.96
N VAL A 90 2.93 -3.23 -7.82
CA VAL A 90 1.46 -3.31 -7.74
C VAL A 90 0.91 -2.94 -9.11
N ASP A 91 0.05 -3.79 -9.69
CA ASP A 91 -0.64 -3.48 -10.93
C ASP A 91 -1.82 -2.54 -10.63
N LEU A 92 -1.73 -1.29 -11.07
CA LEU A 92 -2.74 -0.27 -10.82
C LEU A 92 -4.08 -0.55 -11.52
N LYS A 93 -4.10 -1.34 -12.60
CA LYS A 93 -5.34 -1.68 -13.31
C LYS A 93 -6.15 -2.72 -12.55
N THR A 94 -5.47 -3.71 -11.98
CA THR A 94 -6.12 -4.79 -11.22
C THR A 94 -6.20 -4.50 -9.72
N GLY A 95 -5.36 -3.59 -9.21
CA GLY A 95 -5.21 -3.30 -7.79
C GLY A 95 -4.49 -4.41 -7.02
N LEU A 96 -3.77 -5.30 -7.69
CA LEU A 96 -3.16 -6.48 -7.06
C LEU A 96 -1.62 -6.38 -7.05
N PRO A 97 -0.97 -6.81 -5.95
CA PRO A 97 0.49 -6.97 -5.94
C PRO A 97 0.91 -8.15 -6.83
N VAL A 98 1.87 -7.89 -7.73
CA VAL A 98 2.51 -8.94 -8.54
C VAL A 98 3.58 -9.60 -7.67
N ARG A 99 3.24 -10.75 -7.09
CA ARG A 99 4.10 -11.53 -6.19
C ARG A 99 5.34 -12.04 -6.91
N ASP A 100 6.47 -12.04 -6.22
CA ASP A 100 7.64 -12.80 -6.64
C ASP A 100 7.68 -14.14 -5.88
N PRO A 101 7.50 -15.29 -6.56
CA PRO A 101 7.49 -16.60 -5.91
C PRO A 101 8.81 -16.97 -5.20
N GLU A 102 9.93 -16.35 -5.58
CA GLU A 102 11.23 -16.61 -4.94
C GLU A 102 11.23 -16.26 -3.45
N TYR A 103 10.48 -15.22 -3.06
CA TYR A 103 10.44 -14.70 -1.69
C TYR A 103 9.17 -15.11 -0.91
N GLY A 104 8.39 -16.05 -1.44
CA GLY A 104 7.19 -16.58 -0.78
C GLY A 104 7.50 -17.59 0.32
N THR A 105 6.68 -17.62 1.36
CA THR A 105 6.83 -18.56 2.49
C THR A 105 5.86 -19.73 2.35
N ARG A 106 6.30 -20.93 2.74
CA ARG A 106 5.50 -22.16 2.70
C ARG A 106 6.10 -23.24 3.59
N MET A 107 5.30 -24.25 3.91
CA MET A 107 5.75 -25.43 4.68
C MET A 107 6.92 -26.12 3.98
N ASP A 108 7.80 -26.73 4.79
CA ASP A 108 8.98 -27.50 4.35
C ASP A 108 9.96 -26.71 3.46
N HIS A 109 9.91 -25.38 3.52
CA HIS A 109 10.80 -24.50 2.79
C HIS A 109 11.23 -23.31 3.66
N LYS A 110 12.54 -23.04 3.69
CA LYS A 110 13.09 -21.84 4.32
C LYS A 110 13.31 -20.77 3.25
N ALA A 111 12.43 -19.78 3.21
CA ALA A 111 12.66 -18.55 2.45
C ALA A 111 13.81 -17.75 3.09
N THR A 112 14.65 -17.12 2.26
CA THR A 112 15.83 -16.36 2.69
C THR A 112 15.90 -15.02 1.96
N GLU A 113 16.57 -14.03 2.55
CA GLU A 113 16.75 -12.69 1.95
C GLU A 113 15.42 -12.01 1.57
N VAL A 114 14.35 -12.30 2.31
CA VAL A 114 13.03 -11.70 2.11
C VAL A 114 13.03 -10.26 2.63
N CYS A 115 12.67 -9.31 1.77
CA CYS A 115 12.57 -7.89 2.08
C CYS A 115 11.19 -7.35 1.68
N PRO A 116 10.41 -6.77 2.61
CA PRO A 116 10.74 -6.51 4.02
C PRO A 116 10.79 -7.75 4.92
N SER A 117 11.44 -7.63 6.08
CA SER A 117 11.24 -8.59 7.19
C SER A 117 9.83 -8.47 7.77
N GLY A 118 9.40 -9.42 8.61
CA GLY A 118 8.08 -9.36 9.26
C GLY A 118 7.81 -8.07 10.04
N HIS A 119 8.85 -7.38 10.56
CA HIS A 119 8.70 -6.07 11.20
C HIS A 119 8.28 -4.94 10.23
N GLY A 120 8.33 -5.20 8.91
CA GLY A 120 8.06 -4.26 7.82
C GLY A 120 9.13 -3.18 7.64
N LEU A 121 8.99 -2.38 6.57
CA LEU A 121 9.85 -1.21 6.34
C LEU A 121 9.32 0.09 6.96
N SER A 122 8.02 0.14 7.26
CA SER A 122 7.41 1.30 7.91
C SER A 122 6.81 0.90 9.26
N GLN A 123 7.20 1.63 10.31
CA GLN A 123 6.62 1.55 11.65
C GLN A 123 6.22 2.93 12.18
N PRO A 124 5.16 3.02 13.01
CA PRO A 124 4.80 4.25 13.69
C PRO A 124 5.97 4.80 14.50
N GLY A 125 6.43 6.01 14.16
CA GLY A 125 7.46 6.75 14.91
C GLY A 125 8.93 6.51 14.54
N ALA A 126 9.26 5.57 13.64
CA ALA A 126 10.65 5.27 13.27
C ALA A 126 10.99 5.53 11.79
N THR A 127 10.14 5.09 10.86
CA THR A 127 10.40 5.14 9.39
C THR A 127 9.14 5.45 8.58
N THR A 128 8.24 6.26 9.16
CA THR A 128 7.04 6.71 8.44
C THR A 128 7.40 7.97 7.64
N PRO A 129 7.33 7.97 6.30
CA PRO A 129 7.53 9.19 5.52
C PRO A 129 6.48 10.22 5.91
N THR A 130 6.89 11.48 5.97
CA THR A 130 5.96 12.61 6.08
C THR A 130 5.04 12.66 4.86
N ILE A 131 3.94 13.41 4.96
CA ILE A 131 3.04 13.66 3.81
C ILE A 131 3.81 14.22 2.60
N HIS A 132 4.80 15.09 2.85
CA HIS A 132 5.59 15.68 1.78
C HIS A 132 6.51 14.66 1.11
N GLU A 133 7.19 13.82 1.88
CA GLU A 133 8.04 12.74 1.34
C GLU A 133 7.21 11.69 0.59
N ALA A 134 6.03 11.36 1.12
CA ALA A 134 5.12 10.44 0.42
C ALA A 134 4.60 11.06 -0.89
N ALA A 135 4.33 12.38 -0.93
CA ALA A 135 3.99 13.08 -2.16
C ALA A 135 5.16 13.08 -3.18
N LEU A 136 6.41 13.15 -2.73
CA LEU A 136 7.58 13.00 -3.61
C LEU A 136 7.66 11.60 -4.23
N LEU A 137 7.32 10.56 -3.47
CA LEU A 137 7.18 9.20 -4.01
C LEU A 137 6.06 9.12 -5.06
N HIS A 138 5.02 9.96 -4.99
CA HIS A 138 4.02 10.07 -6.05
C HIS A 138 4.55 10.85 -7.26
N GLY A 139 5.32 11.91 -7.01
CA GLY A 139 5.83 12.84 -8.04
C GLY A 139 6.99 12.32 -8.88
N HIS A 140 7.74 11.31 -8.41
CA HIS A 140 8.90 10.74 -9.13
C HIS A 140 8.53 9.90 -10.37
N GLN A 141 7.25 9.84 -10.77
CA GLN A 141 6.85 9.20 -12.03
C GLN A 141 6.58 10.22 -13.16
N PRO A 142 7.48 10.35 -14.15
CA PRO A 142 7.19 11.06 -15.39
C PRO A 142 6.00 10.45 -16.17
N HIS A 143 5.54 9.25 -15.78
CA HIS A 143 4.54 8.44 -16.48
C HIS A 143 3.26 8.14 -15.66
N LEU A 144 2.70 9.09 -14.90
CA LEU A 144 1.25 9.04 -14.65
C LEU A 144 0.53 9.25 -16.01
N HIS A 145 0.31 8.15 -16.72
CA HIS A 145 -0.59 8.04 -17.85
C HIS A 145 -1.92 7.50 -17.35
N ALA A 146 -2.99 8.18 -17.79
CA ALA A 146 -4.37 7.73 -18.02
C ALA A 146 -4.95 6.62 -17.12
#